data_AF-A0A7X7FJ16-F1
#
_entry.id   AF-A0A7X7FJ16-F1
#
_cell.length_a   1.000
_cell.length_b   1.000
_cell.length_c   1.000
_cell.angle_alpha   90.00
_cell.angle_beta   90.00
_cell.angle_gamma   90.00
#
_symmetry.space_group_name_H-M   'P 1'
#
loop_
_entity.id
_entity.type
_entity.pdbx_description
1 polymer ?
#
loop_
_entity_poly.entity_id
_entity_poly.type
_entity_poly.pdbx_seq_one_letter_code
_entity_poly.pdbx_strand_id
1 'polypeptide(L)'
;NLIPGKEPEFVSEGGRRGLVDMLRENYEAVFEAQVSDDAVIKAAGTQSSTTEESSIWLPCTLKITKFLPDPLMTHFEWYVPIDEDRHNYVQVLVRPCDTPEEEADFEAQYHGMWEQMFHRDGFNDQDIWARSALQEVFYNEGEWSAEQLMKPDMALIQWRRLVNEHARDFQPPARFPAPKDWID
;
A
#
# COMPACT_ATOMS: atom_id res chain seq x y z
N ASN A 1 -1.65 -16.33 -10.71
CA ASN A 1 -1.52 -17.52 -9.84
C ASN A 1 -0.25 -17.42 -9.02
N LEU A 2 -0.26 -17.73 -7.72
CA LEU A 2 0.98 -17.83 -6.94
C LEU A 2 1.67 -19.16 -7.21
N ILE A 3 2.95 -19.08 -7.58
CA ILE A 3 3.89 -20.18 -7.78
C ILE A 3 4.68 -20.32 -6.47
N PRO A 4 4.99 -21.55 -5.99
CA PRO A 4 5.92 -21.71 -4.87
C PRO A 4 7.22 -20.95 -5.14
N GLY A 5 7.59 -20.05 -4.23
CA GLY A 5 8.72 -19.15 -4.42
C GLY A 5 9.24 -18.60 -3.09
N LYS A 6 9.82 -17.39 -3.09
CA LYS A 6 10.41 -16.78 -1.90
C LYS A 6 9.33 -16.27 -0.94
N GLU A 7 9.37 -16.68 0.32
CA GLU A 7 8.51 -16.07 1.33
C GLU A 7 8.80 -14.57 1.50
N PRO A 8 7.83 -13.75 1.94
CA PRO A 8 8.07 -12.35 2.32
C PRO A 8 9.30 -12.21 3.22
N GLU A 9 10.17 -11.26 2.91
CA GLU A 9 11.46 -11.10 3.58
C GLU A 9 11.37 -10.09 4.72
N PHE A 10 11.70 -10.52 5.94
CA PHE A 10 11.88 -9.61 7.07
C PHE A 10 13.21 -8.87 6.92
N VAL A 11 13.15 -7.54 6.92
CA VAL A 11 14.33 -6.69 6.82
C VAL A 11 14.48 -5.89 8.10
N SER A 12 15.68 -5.92 8.68
CA SER A 12 16.07 -4.98 9.73
C SER A 12 17.31 -4.20 9.33
N GLU A 13 17.14 -2.90 9.13
CA GLU A 13 18.18 -2.01 8.64
C GLU A 13 18.20 -0.71 9.45
N GLY A 14 19.35 -0.38 10.06
CA GLY A 14 19.49 0.84 10.87
C GLY A 14 18.52 0.92 12.05
N GLY A 15 18.06 -0.23 12.57
CA GLY A 15 17.05 -0.31 13.62
C GLY A 15 15.59 -0.19 13.13
N ARG A 16 15.38 0.07 11.84
CA ARG A 16 14.05 -0.06 11.19
C ARG A 16 13.74 -1.53 11.00
N ARG A 17 12.46 -1.86 10.96
CA ARG A 17 11.96 -3.23 10.78
C ARG A 17 10.80 -3.20 9.80
N GLY A 18 10.85 -4.05 8.79
CA GLY A 18 9.85 -4.10 7.74
C GLY A 18 9.83 -5.42 7.02
N LEU A 19 8.94 -5.50 6.04
CA LEU A 19 8.65 -6.67 5.24
C LEU A 19 8.68 -6.26 3.76
N VAL A 20 9.44 -6.99 2.94
CA VAL A 20 9.39 -6.86 1.49
C VAL A 20 8.40 -7.88 0.94
N ASP A 21 7.46 -7.41 0.12
CA ASP A 21 6.53 -8.27 -0.59
C ASP A 21 7.21 -8.91 -1.80
N MET A 22 7.29 -10.23 -1.79
CA MET A 22 7.92 -11.03 -2.84
C MET A 22 6.92 -11.49 -3.90
N LEU A 23 5.67 -10.98 -3.88
CA LEU A 23 4.62 -11.37 -4.84
C LEU A 23 5.12 -11.34 -6.29
N ARG A 24 5.90 -10.31 -6.67
CA ARG A 24 6.44 -10.16 -8.04
C ARG A 24 7.36 -11.32 -8.46
N GLU A 25 8.10 -11.90 -7.52
CA GLU A 25 8.98 -13.04 -7.79
C GLU A 25 8.23 -14.38 -7.80
N ASN A 26 7.00 -14.41 -7.26
CA ASN A 26 6.29 -15.63 -6.95
C ASN A 26 4.93 -15.74 -7.66
N TYR A 27 4.67 -14.91 -8.66
CA TYR A 27 3.39 -14.91 -9.36
C TYR A 27 3.51 -15.16 -10.85
N GLU A 28 2.52 -15.88 -11.36
CA GLU A 28 2.12 -15.89 -12.76
C GLU A 28 1.07 -14.79 -12.96
N ALA A 29 1.36 -13.83 -13.83
CA ALA A 29 0.43 -12.77 -14.17
C ALA A 29 -0.82 -13.33 -14.85
N VAL A 30 -2.00 -12.95 -14.36
CA VAL A 30 -3.29 -13.31 -14.94
C VAL A 30 -3.80 -12.13 -15.76
N PHE A 31 -3.70 -12.23 -17.08
CA PHE A 31 -4.15 -11.18 -18.01
C PHE A 31 -5.59 -11.38 -18.51
N GLU A 32 -6.14 -12.59 -18.34
CA GLU A 32 -7.48 -12.95 -18.75
C GLU A 32 -8.10 -13.81 -17.65
N ALA A 33 -9.23 -13.38 -17.12
CA ALA A 33 -9.98 -14.15 -16.13
C ALA A 33 -11.17 -14.84 -16.79
N GLN A 34 -11.37 -16.11 -16.40
CA GLN A 34 -12.39 -16.99 -16.94
C GLN A 34 -13.34 -17.46 -15.83
N VAL A 35 -14.61 -17.65 -16.18
CA VAL A 35 -15.62 -18.29 -15.33
C VAL A 35 -16.29 -19.37 -16.18
N SER A 36 -16.25 -20.62 -15.71
CA SER A 36 -16.81 -21.77 -16.46
C SER A 36 -16.27 -21.87 -17.90
N ASP A 37 -14.96 -21.70 -18.06
CA ASP A 37 -14.21 -21.69 -19.33
C ASP A 37 -14.50 -20.51 -20.28
N ASP A 38 -15.46 -19.65 -19.95
CA ASP A 38 -15.74 -18.43 -20.71
C ASP A 38 -14.89 -17.26 -20.20
N ALA A 39 -14.22 -16.56 -21.12
CA ALA A 39 -13.49 -15.34 -20.79
C ALA A 39 -14.46 -14.22 -20.38
N VAL A 40 -14.30 -13.72 -19.16
CA VAL A 40 -15.19 -12.69 -18.58
C VAL A 40 -14.55 -11.31 -18.62
N ILE A 41 -13.25 -11.22 -18.37
CA ILE A 41 -12.52 -9.94 -18.37
C ILE A 41 -11.07 -10.13 -18.81
N LYS A 42 -10.54 -9.12 -19.51
CA LYS A 42 -9.15 -9.05 -19.95
C LYS A 42 -8.52 -7.77 -19.41
N ALA A 43 -7.28 -7.87 -18.95
CA ALA A 43 -6.50 -6.71 -18.53
C ALA A 43 -6.34 -5.72 -19.68
N ALA A 44 -6.46 -4.42 -19.37
CA ALA A 44 -6.18 -3.35 -20.31
C ALA A 44 -4.72 -2.88 -20.13
N GLY A 45 -4.03 -2.62 -21.25
CA GLY A 45 -2.66 -2.08 -21.25
C GLY A 45 -1.69 -2.88 -22.10
N THR A 46 -0.67 -2.20 -22.63
CA THR A 46 0.40 -2.80 -23.47
C THR A 46 1.77 -2.77 -22.80
N GLN A 47 1.88 -2.16 -21.61
CA GLN A 47 3.15 -1.99 -20.89
C GLN A 47 3.18 -2.81 -19.61
N SER A 48 4.33 -3.40 -19.32
CA SER A 48 4.61 -4.07 -18.05
C SER A 48 4.84 -3.03 -16.96
N SER A 49 4.35 -3.30 -15.74
CA SER A 49 4.62 -2.43 -14.62
C SER A 49 6.12 -2.37 -14.31
N THR A 50 6.64 -1.15 -14.17
CA THR A 50 8.02 -0.88 -13.72
C THR A 50 8.19 -0.95 -12.22
N THR A 51 7.09 -1.04 -11.45
CA THR A 51 7.12 -1.20 -10.00
C THR A 51 7.96 -2.42 -9.64
N GLU A 52 9.07 -2.20 -8.95
CA GLU A 52 10.06 -3.24 -8.69
C GLU A 52 9.86 -3.88 -7.34
N GLU A 53 9.67 -3.07 -6.30
CA GLU A 53 9.57 -3.52 -4.92
C GLU A 53 8.41 -2.81 -4.23
N SER A 54 7.62 -3.58 -3.49
CA SER A 54 6.67 -3.08 -2.49
C SER A 54 7.13 -3.58 -1.12
N SER A 55 7.18 -2.69 -0.13
CA SER A 55 7.57 -3.05 1.23
C SER A 55 6.81 -2.23 2.26
N ILE A 56 6.56 -2.81 3.43
CA ILE A 56 5.88 -2.15 4.55
C ILE A 56 6.77 -2.17 5.81
N TRP A 57 6.82 -1.04 6.52
CA TRP A 57 7.75 -0.81 7.63
C TRP A 57 7.03 -0.30 8.86
N LEU A 58 7.51 -0.66 10.06
CA LEU A 58 7.02 -0.05 11.30
C LEU A 58 7.29 1.48 11.30
N PRO A 59 6.32 2.32 11.71
CA PRO A 59 5.06 1.93 12.36
C PRO A 59 3.91 1.54 11.43
N CYS A 60 3.85 2.00 10.18
CA CYS A 60 2.96 1.53 9.11
C CYS A 60 3.24 2.36 7.84
N THR A 61 4.44 2.20 7.29
CA THR A 61 4.93 2.97 6.13
C THR A 61 5.06 2.05 4.94
N LEU A 62 4.24 2.28 3.91
CA LEU A 62 4.38 1.61 2.63
C LEU A 62 5.43 2.35 1.79
N LYS A 63 6.27 1.58 1.10
CA LYS A 63 7.28 2.07 0.16
C LYS A 63 7.14 1.28 -1.14
N ILE A 64 6.96 1.99 -2.24
CA ILE A 64 6.89 1.42 -3.59
C ILE A 64 7.98 2.06 -4.44
N THR A 65 8.97 1.28 -4.88
CA THR A 65 10.07 1.78 -5.72
C THR A 65 9.76 1.66 -7.21
N LYS A 66 10.41 2.52 -8.01
CA LYS A 66 10.21 2.61 -9.46
C LYS A 66 8.73 2.81 -9.80
N PHE A 67 8.08 3.68 -9.03
CA PHE A 67 6.65 3.91 -9.09
C PHE A 67 6.28 4.47 -10.46
N LEU A 68 5.37 3.78 -11.15
CA LEU A 68 5.00 4.12 -12.51
C LEU A 68 4.48 5.58 -12.59
N PRO A 69 4.70 6.26 -13.72
CA PRO A 69 5.48 5.84 -14.89
C PRO A 69 6.96 6.21 -14.82
N ASP A 70 7.44 6.72 -13.68
CA ASP A 70 8.80 7.22 -13.52
C ASP A 70 9.69 6.25 -12.71
N PRO A 71 10.67 5.57 -13.33
CA PRO A 71 11.50 4.59 -12.64
C PRO A 71 12.42 5.19 -11.56
N LEU A 72 12.59 6.53 -11.50
CA LEU A 72 13.33 7.19 -10.43
C LEU A 72 12.45 7.57 -9.23
N MET A 73 11.13 7.48 -9.39
CA MET A 73 10.18 7.87 -8.37
C MET A 73 9.95 6.75 -7.35
N THR A 74 9.86 7.15 -6.09
CA THR A 74 9.44 6.30 -4.98
C THR A 74 8.18 6.89 -4.37
N HIS A 75 7.14 6.07 -4.23
CA HIS A 75 5.92 6.43 -3.56
C HIS A 75 5.95 5.91 -2.12
N PHE A 76 5.65 6.78 -1.17
CA PHE A 76 5.48 6.44 0.23
C PHE A 76 4.08 6.74 0.71
N GLU A 77 3.51 5.84 1.50
CA GLU A 77 2.22 6.04 2.15
C GLU A 77 2.33 5.80 3.66
N TRP A 78 1.61 6.60 4.43
CA TRP A 78 1.37 6.37 5.85
C TRP A 78 -0.12 6.34 6.16
N TYR A 79 -0.48 5.46 7.10
CA TYR A 79 -1.83 5.35 7.66
C TYR A 79 -1.77 5.74 9.14
N VAL A 80 -1.72 7.05 9.41
CA VAL A 80 -1.44 7.55 10.77
C VAL A 80 -2.76 7.56 11.56
N PRO A 81 -2.90 6.76 12.63
CA PRO A 81 -4.14 6.72 13.40
C PRO A 81 -4.47 8.09 14.00
N ILE A 82 -5.71 8.54 13.80
CA ILE A 82 -6.29 9.71 14.49
C ILE A 82 -6.99 9.21 15.77
N ASP A 83 -7.77 8.15 15.63
CA ASP A 83 -8.49 7.42 16.67
C ASP A 83 -8.74 5.95 16.24
N GLU A 84 -9.75 5.29 16.79
CA GLU A 84 -10.02 3.86 16.57
C GLU A 84 -10.60 3.53 15.18
N ASP A 85 -11.25 4.49 14.53
CA ASP A 85 -11.94 4.30 13.25
C ASP A 85 -11.47 5.25 12.14
N ARG A 86 -10.55 6.18 12.42
CA ARG A 86 -10.00 7.13 11.44
C ARG A 86 -8.48 7.18 11.42
N HIS A 87 -7.93 7.43 10.23
CA HIS A 87 -6.52 7.67 10.02
C HIS A 87 -6.29 8.79 9.01
N ASN A 88 -5.17 9.49 9.15
CA ASN A 88 -4.65 10.33 8.08
C ASN A 88 -3.98 9.44 7.04
N TYR A 89 -4.43 9.56 5.80
CA TYR A 89 -3.78 8.94 4.66
C TYR A 89 -2.78 9.93 4.05
N VAL A 90 -1.50 9.73 4.33
CA VAL A 90 -0.43 10.63 3.88
C VAL A 90 0.27 9.98 2.69
N GLN A 91 0.28 10.66 1.55
CA GLN A 91 0.89 10.19 0.30
C GLN A 91 2.05 11.12 -0.09
N VAL A 92 3.20 10.55 -0.43
CA VAL A 92 4.39 11.32 -0.82
C VAL A 92 5.08 10.67 -2.01
N LEU A 93 5.26 11.45 -3.07
CA LEU A 93 6.10 11.08 -4.21
C LEU A 93 7.48 11.71 -4.05
N VAL A 94 8.52 10.90 -4.16
CA VAL A 94 9.92 11.33 -4.03
C VAL A 94 10.66 10.97 -5.30
N ARG A 95 11.35 11.95 -5.88
CA ARG A 95 12.26 11.76 -7.01
C ARG A 95 13.59 12.44 -6.68
N PRO A 96 14.74 11.73 -6.72
CA PRO A 96 16.05 12.37 -6.61
C PRO A 96 16.25 13.39 -7.74
N CYS A 97 16.66 14.60 -7.38
CA CYS A 97 16.98 15.69 -8.31
C CYS A 97 18.37 16.21 -7.96
N ASP A 98 19.31 16.16 -8.91
CA ASP A 98 20.69 16.59 -8.72
C ASP A 98 20.86 18.09 -9.03
N THR A 99 19.87 18.70 -9.70
CA THR A 99 19.91 20.11 -10.10
C THR A 99 18.59 20.85 -9.78
N PRO A 100 18.62 22.18 -9.60
CA PRO A 100 17.41 22.99 -9.45
C PRO A 100 16.45 22.92 -10.65
N GLU A 101 16.97 22.62 -11.85
CA GLU A 101 16.13 22.46 -13.05
C GLU A 101 15.33 21.16 -12.98
N GLU A 102 15.93 20.07 -12.53
CA GLU A 102 15.24 18.79 -12.30
C GLU A 102 14.20 18.90 -11.18
N GLU A 103 14.51 19.65 -10.11
CA GLU A 103 13.55 19.92 -9.03
C GLU A 103 12.34 20.70 -9.54
N ALA A 104 12.57 21.78 -10.29
CA ALA A 104 11.50 22.60 -10.87
C ALA A 104 10.66 21.81 -11.90
N ASP A 105 11.29 20.96 -12.71
CA ASP A 105 10.58 20.09 -13.65
C ASP A 105 9.72 19.05 -12.91
N PHE A 106 10.25 18.44 -11.84
CA PHE A 106 9.47 17.51 -11.02
C PHE A 106 8.29 18.18 -10.32
N GLU A 107 8.48 19.38 -9.76
CA GLU A 107 7.40 20.18 -9.16
C GLU A 107 6.31 20.52 -10.20
N ALA A 108 6.71 20.93 -11.40
CA ALA A 108 5.79 21.21 -12.49
C ALA A 108 5.01 19.96 -12.94
N GLN A 109 5.68 18.82 -13.07
CA GLN A 109 5.03 17.54 -13.38
C GLN A 109 4.11 17.07 -12.26
N TYR A 110 4.49 17.30 -11.00
CA TYR A 110 3.68 16.94 -9.84
C TYR A 110 2.33 17.66 -9.86
N HIS A 111 2.35 18.99 -9.94
CA HIS A 111 1.12 19.78 -9.96
C HIS A 111 0.37 19.69 -11.30
N GLY A 112 1.07 19.46 -12.40
CA GLY A 112 0.46 19.35 -13.72
C GLY A 112 -0.19 17.99 -14.00
N MET A 113 0.26 16.93 -13.33
CA MET A 113 -0.12 15.56 -13.68
C MET A 113 -0.15 14.60 -12.49
N TRP A 114 0.93 14.47 -11.70
CA TRP A 114 1.02 13.40 -10.70
C TRP A 114 0.01 13.51 -9.57
N GLU A 115 -0.24 14.73 -9.09
CA GLU A 115 -1.22 14.99 -8.02
C GLU A 115 -2.61 14.49 -8.42
N GLN A 116 -3.06 14.78 -9.65
CA GLN A 116 -4.33 14.27 -10.15
C GLN A 116 -4.25 12.76 -10.40
N MET A 117 -3.25 12.27 -11.13
CA MET A 117 -3.23 10.86 -11.53
C MET A 117 -3.15 9.88 -10.36
N PHE A 118 -2.50 10.26 -9.26
CA PHE A 118 -2.27 9.36 -8.13
C PHE A 118 -3.00 9.77 -6.86
N HIS A 119 -3.12 11.07 -6.56
CA HIS A 119 -3.64 11.53 -5.26
C HIS A 119 -5.05 12.13 -5.33
N ARG A 120 -5.59 12.43 -6.52
CA ARG A 120 -6.93 13.05 -6.67
C ARG A 120 -7.70 12.55 -7.89
N ASP A 121 -8.82 11.88 -7.69
CA ASP A 121 -9.65 11.27 -8.75
C ASP A 121 -8.87 10.25 -9.59
N GLY A 122 -7.82 9.67 -9.01
CA GLY A 122 -6.80 8.89 -9.69
C GLY A 122 -6.69 7.45 -9.19
N PHE A 123 -5.47 6.94 -9.19
CA PHE A 123 -5.15 5.56 -8.82
C PHE A 123 -5.55 5.23 -7.37
N ASN A 124 -5.12 6.03 -6.40
CA ASN A 124 -5.32 5.71 -4.97
C ASN A 124 -6.72 6.05 -4.45
N ASP A 125 -7.56 6.75 -5.20
CA ASP A 125 -8.96 6.98 -4.80
C ASP A 125 -9.74 5.67 -4.68
N GLN A 126 -9.39 4.68 -5.49
CA GLN A 126 -9.97 3.33 -5.39
C GLN A 126 -9.63 2.66 -4.05
N ASP A 127 -8.45 2.96 -3.48
CA ASP A 127 -8.05 2.44 -2.18
C ASP A 127 -8.89 3.02 -1.04
N ILE A 128 -9.34 4.28 -1.16
CA ILE A 128 -10.23 4.90 -0.16
C ILE A 128 -11.54 4.13 -0.06
N TRP A 129 -12.13 3.77 -1.22
CA TRP A 129 -13.33 2.96 -1.26
C TRP A 129 -13.09 1.56 -0.68
N ALA A 130 -12.00 0.89 -1.08
CA ALA A 130 -11.66 -0.44 -0.59
C ALA A 130 -11.50 -0.46 0.94
N ARG A 131 -10.79 0.52 1.51
CA ARG A 131 -10.62 0.66 2.97
C ARG A 131 -11.96 0.88 3.68
N SER A 132 -12.80 1.77 3.13
CA SER A 132 -14.12 2.06 3.70
C SER A 132 -15.05 0.84 3.67
N ALA A 133 -15.00 0.04 2.60
CA ALA A 133 -15.78 -1.20 2.50
C ALA A 133 -15.34 -2.25 3.53
N LEU A 134 -14.03 -2.33 3.83
CA LEU A 134 -13.50 -3.25 4.84
C LEU A 134 -13.77 -2.80 6.28
N GLN A 135 -13.93 -1.49 6.52
CA GLN A 135 -14.17 -0.96 7.86
C GLN A 135 -15.41 -1.60 8.51
N GLU A 136 -16.51 -1.72 7.77
CA GLU A 136 -17.76 -2.28 8.31
C GLU A 136 -17.57 -3.72 8.80
N VAL A 137 -16.97 -4.58 7.97
CA VAL A 137 -16.80 -6.00 8.30
C VAL A 137 -15.81 -6.22 9.45
N PHE A 138 -14.70 -5.49 9.48
CA PHE A 138 -13.69 -5.65 10.54
C PHE A 138 -14.11 -5.02 11.87
N TYR A 139 -14.89 -3.94 11.84
CA TYR A 139 -15.33 -3.25 13.05
C TYR A 139 -16.60 -3.88 13.64
N ASN A 140 -17.59 -4.23 12.81
CA ASN A 140 -18.91 -4.67 13.28
C ASN A 140 -19.17 -6.18 13.17
N GLU A 141 -18.47 -6.90 12.27
CA GLU A 141 -18.82 -8.29 11.93
C GLU A 141 -17.84 -9.33 12.48
N GLY A 142 -16.82 -8.92 13.24
CA GLY A 142 -15.89 -9.84 13.90
C GLY A 142 -14.93 -10.54 12.91
N GLU A 143 -14.67 -9.92 11.77
CA GLU A 143 -13.98 -10.51 10.63
C GLU A 143 -12.53 -10.95 10.94
N TRP A 144 -11.89 -10.37 11.95
CA TRP A 144 -10.57 -10.80 12.44
C TRP A 144 -10.46 -12.31 12.76
N SER A 145 -11.58 -12.96 13.09
CA SER A 145 -11.62 -14.42 13.34
C SER A 145 -12.29 -15.22 12.21
N ALA A 146 -12.97 -14.54 11.28
CA ALA A 146 -13.79 -15.18 10.25
C ALA A 146 -13.19 -15.10 8.85
N GLU A 147 -12.24 -14.18 8.61
CA GLU A 147 -11.64 -13.96 7.30
C GLU A 147 -11.04 -15.24 6.70
N GLN A 148 -11.32 -15.47 5.41
CA GLN A 148 -10.81 -16.60 4.65
C GLN A 148 -9.72 -16.15 3.71
N LEU A 149 -8.49 -16.07 4.24
CA LEU A 149 -7.32 -15.63 3.49
C LEU A 149 -6.93 -16.63 2.39
N MET A 150 -6.44 -16.08 1.29
CA MET A 150 -5.90 -16.81 0.15
C MET A 150 -4.40 -16.59 0.00
N LYS A 151 -3.77 -17.29 -0.94
CA LYS A 151 -2.30 -17.31 -1.09
C LYS A 151 -1.64 -15.91 -1.14
N PRO A 152 -2.20 -14.88 -1.82
CA PRO A 152 -1.63 -13.53 -1.83
C PRO A 152 -1.56 -12.85 -0.46
N ASP A 153 -2.38 -13.27 0.49
CA ASP A 153 -2.46 -12.64 1.82
C ASP A 153 -1.30 -13.06 2.75
N MET A 154 -0.34 -13.85 2.26
CA MET A 154 0.84 -14.22 3.04
C MET A 154 1.63 -13.01 3.51
N ALA A 155 1.80 -11.97 2.67
CA ALA A 155 2.46 -10.74 3.07
C ALA A 155 1.72 -10.05 4.24
N LEU A 156 0.39 -10.05 4.22
CA LEU A 156 -0.44 -9.50 5.29
C LEU A 156 -0.28 -10.28 6.60
N ILE A 157 -0.25 -11.61 6.56
CA ILE A 157 -0.03 -12.46 7.73
C ILE A 157 1.35 -12.18 8.34
N GLN A 158 2.39 -12.11 7.51
CA GLN A 158 3.76 -11.84 7.98
C GLN A 158 3.89 -10.43 8.55
N TRP A 159 3.23 -9.44 7.95
CA TRP A 159 3.17 -8.09 8.50
C TRP A 159 2.54 -8.06 9.89
N ARG A 160 1.39 -8.72 10.09
CA ARG A 160 0.72 -8.77 11.40
C ARG A 160 1.62 -9.41 12.47
N ARG A 161 2.36 -10.47 12.12
CA ARG A 161 3.35 -11.10 13.02
C ARG A 161 4.49 -10.17 13.36
N LEU A 162 5.07 -9.51 12.36
CA LEU A 162 6.15 -8.52 12.53
C LEU A 162 5.71 -7.42 13.50
N VAL A 163 4.52 -6.84 13.31
CA VAL A 163 3.97 -5.82 14.20
C VAL A 163 3.85 -6.36 15.62
N ASN A 164 3.25 -7.54 15.81
CA ASN A 164 3.07 -8.14 17.13
C ASN A 164 4.39 -8.39 17.87
N GLU A 165 5.44 -8.79 17.17
CA GLU A 165 6.74 -9.13 17.78
C GLU A 165 7.65 -7.91 17.98
N HIS A 166 7.45 -6.84 17.22
CA HIS A 166 8.45 -5.78 17.07
C HIS A 166 7.92 -4.35 17.19
N ALA A 167 6.61 -4.15 17.28
CA ALA A 167 6.06 -2.86 17.68
C ALA A 167 6.67 -2.45 19.02
N ARG A 168 6.95 -1.15 19.17
CA ARG A 168 7.55 -0.61 20.40
C ARG A 168 6.58 -0.65 21.56
N ASP A 169 5.30 -0.41 21.28
CA ASP A 169 4.20 -0.46 22.23
C ASP A 169 2.85 -0.48 21.48
N PHE A 170 1.78 -0.80 22.20
CA PHE A 170 0.40 -0.67 21.73
C PHE A 170 -0.29 0.47 22.46
N GLN A 171 -0.73 1.47 21.70
CA GLN A 171 -1.41 2.63 22.25
C GLN A 171 -2.75 2.22 22.89
N PRO A 172 -2.98 2.49 24.19
CA PRO A 172 -4.29 2.27 24.80
C PRO A 172 -5.31 3.30 24.30
N PRO A 173 -6.62 3.06 24.50
CA PRO A 173 -7.66 4.02 24.15
C PRO A 173 -7.33 5.43 24.66
N ALA A 174 -7.51 6.43 23.80
CA ALA A 174 -7.15 7.80 24.11
C ALA A 174 -7.94 8.32 25.32
N ARG A 175 -7.23 8.90 26.30
CA ARG A 175 -7.87 9.56 27.45
C ARG A 175 -8.72 10.77 27.01
N PHE A 176 -8.31 11.42 25.93
CA PHE A 176 -9.00 12.53 25.31
C PHE A 176 -9.12 12.23 23.81
N PRO A 177 -10.28 11.72 23.35
CA PRO A 177 -10.46 11.37 21.94
C PRO A 177 -10.42 12.61 21.06
N ALA A 178 -9.97 12.44 19.81
CA ALA A 178 -9.99 13.50 18.82
C ALA A 178 -11.44 13.98 18.56
N PRO A 179 -11.67 15.28 18.31
CA PRO A 179 -12.98 15.75 17.87
C PRO A 179 -13.45 15.00 16.61
N LYS A 180 -14.73 14.61 16.58
CA LYS A 180 -15.32 13.94 15.41
C LYS A 180 -15.61 14.90 14.26
N ASP A 181 -15.77 16.18 14.55
CA ASP A 181 -16.11 17.22 13.57
C ASP A 181 -14.87 17.82 12.87
N TRP A 182 -13.67 17.34 13.18
CA TRP A 182 -12.45 17.69 12.44
C TRP A 182 -12.32 16.75 11.24
N ILE A 183 -12.59 17.29 10.06
CA ILE A 183 -12.28 16.71 8.76
C ILE A 183 -11.50 17.79 8.02
N ASP A 184 -10.24 17.51 7.69
CA ASP A 184 -9.51 18.20 6.62
C ASP A 184 -9.81 17.49 5.30
#